data_AF-A0A494WDK2-F1
#
_entry.id   AF-A0A494WDK2-F1
#
_cell.length_a   1.000
_cell.length_b   1.000
_cell.length_c   1.000
_cell.angle_alpha   90.00
_cell.angle_beta   90.00
_cell.angle_gamma   90.00
#
_symmetry.space_group_name_H-M   'P 1'
#
loop_
_entity.id
_entity.type
_entity.pdbx_description
1 polymer ?
#
loop_
_entity_poly.entity_id
_entity_poly.type
_entity_poly.pdbx_seq_one_letter_code
_entity_poly.pdbx_strand_id
1 'polypeptide(L)'
;MSASTANAAARRNRWAVSFADLLLLILGFFVMLQASGPRRDAMLAQVSRQFGGRAMAQGEELRAADLFAPGEALLTPAGHAKLAAIARRFRQGKGGIDLRSSGVDAAHQRFDAWDLAAARLGAVARALRAGGIAQDRLRIRGLDQADAVSGEGQRIRIAPGGR
;
A
#
# COMPACT_ATOMS: atom_id res chain seq x y z
N MET A 1 -54.38 -23.18 -29.12
CA MET A 1 -52.93 -22.89 -29.24
C MET A 1 -52.35 -22.09 -28.06
N SER A 2 -53.13 -21.76 -27.03
CA SER A 2 -52.70 -20.88 -25.91
C SER A 2 -51.96 -21.58 -24.75
N ALA A 3 -52.02 -22.91 -24.64
CA ALA A 3 -51.39 -23.65 -23.54
C ALA A 3 -49.87 -23.84 -23.69
N SER A 4 -49.35 -23.92 -24.93
CA SER A 4 -47.92 -24.12 -25.21
C SER A 4 -47.07 -22.88 -24.88
N THR A 5 -47.60 -21.67 -25.06
CA THR A 5 -46.89 -20.41 -24.76
C THR A 5 -46.74 -20.16 -23.26
N ALA A 6 -47.75 -20.51 -22.45
CA ALA A 6 -47.68 -20.43 -20.99
C ALA A 6 -46.63 -21.39 -20.39
N ASN A 7 -46.54 -22.61 -20.94
CA ASN A 7 -45.54 -23.60 -20.51
C ASN A 7 -44.10 -23.17 -20.89
N ALA A 8 -43.92 -22.50 -22.04
CA ALA A 8 -42.63 -21.94 -22.44
C ALA A 8 -42.16 -20.79 -21.53
N ALA A 9 -43.07 -19.92 -21.10
CA ALA A 9 -42.77 -18.88 -20.11
C ALA A 9 -42.40 -19.45 -18.73
N ALA A 10 -43.12 -20.47 -18.27
CA ALA A 10 -42.82 -21.16 -17.01
C ALA A 10 -41.45 -21.87 -17.02
N ARG A 11 -41.04 -22.45 -18.16
CA ARG A 11 -39.69 -23.03 -18.32
C ARG A 11 -38.59 -21.97 -18.35
N ARG A 12 -38.84 -20.83 -19.02
CA ARG A 12 -37.91 -19.68 -19.01
C ARG A 12 -37.68 -19.13 -17.60
N ASN A 13 -38.74 -19.02 -16.80
CA ASN A 13 -38.62 -18.52 -15.42
C ASN A 13 -37.86 -19.50 -14.50
N ARG A 14 -37.89 -20.82 -14.76
CA ARG A 14 -37.13 -21.80 -13.96
C ARG A 14 -35.63 -21.76 -14.25
N TRP A 15 -35.23 -21.50 -15.50
CA TRP A 15 -33.80 -21.38 -15.84
C TRP A 15 -33.17 -20.13 -15.22
N ALA A 16 -33.91 -19.03 -15.13
CA ALA A 16 -33.47 -17.81 -14.47
C ALA A 16 -33.14 -18.03 -12.98
N VAL A 17 -33.84 -18.93 -12.29
CA VAL A 17 -33.59 -19.25 -10.88
C VAL A 17 -32.26 -19.98 -10.70
N SER A 18 -31.98 -21.01 -11.51
CA SER A 18 -30.69 -21.71 -11.45
C SER A 18 -29.52 -20.83 -11.89
N PHE A 19 -29.75 -19.93 -12.85
CA PHE A 19 -28.75 -18.95 -13.25
C PHE A 19 -28.47 -17.93 -12.13
N ALA A 20 -29.50 -17.43 -11.46
CA ALA A 20 -29.35 -16.57 -10.29
C ALA A 20 -28.60 -17.29 -9.15
N ASP A 21 -28.89 -18.56 -8.91
CA ASP A 21 -28.18 -19.37 -7.91
C ASP A 21 -26.68 -19.52 -8.24
N LEU A 22 -26.35 -19.82 -9.50
CA LEU A 22 -24.96 -19.84 -9.98
C LEU A 22 -24.26 -18.48 -9.75
N LEU A 23 -24.92 -17.38 -10.09
CA LEU A 23 -24.38 -16.03 -9.87
C LEU A 23 -24.15 -15.74 -8.39
N LEU A 24 -25.04 -16.19 -7.51
CA LEU A 24 -24.90 -16.05 -6.06
C LEU A 24 -23.76 -16.90 -5.50
N LEU A 25 -23.58 -18.13 -5.99
CA LEU A 25 -22.45 -18.98 -5.62
C LEU A 25 -21.11 -18.38 -6.07
N ILE A 26 -21.04 -17.87 -7.31
CA ILE A 26 -19.83 -17.21 -7.83
C ILE A 26 -19.55 -15.93 -7.04
N LEU A 27 -20.57 -15.10 -6.77
CA LEU A 27 -20.43 -13.89 -5.97
C LEU A 27 -19.94 -14.21 -4.55
N GLY A 28 -20.51 -15.21 -3.89
CA GLY A 28 -20.08 -15.67 -2.58
C GLY A 28 -18.64 -16.17 -2.57
N PHE A 29 -18.24 -16.91 -3.61
CA PHE A 29 -16.85 -17.33 -3.78
C PHE A 29 -15.88 -16.16 -3.93
N PHE A 30 -16.22 -15.16 -4.76
CA PHE A 30 -15.41 -13.96 -4.94
C PHE A 30 -15.26 -13.15 -3.64
N VAL A 31 -16.34 -13.00 -2.87
CA VAL A 31 -16.31 -12.34 -1.56
C VAL A 31 -15.39 -13.09 -0.59
N MET A 32 -15.47 -14.43 -0.55
CA MET A 32 -14.58 -15.25 0.29
C MET A 32 -13.11 -15.15 -0.14
N LEU A 33 -12.84 -15.14 -1.45
CA LEU A 33 -11.50 -14.96 -1.99
C LEU A 33 -10.92 -13.59 -1.60
N GLN A 34 -11.71 -12.52 -1.74
CA GLN A 34 -11.30 -11.16 -1.38
C GLN A 34 -11.00 -11.01 0.11
N ALA A 35 -11.80 -11.65 0.98
CA ALA A 35 -11.55 -11.65 2.43
C ALA A 35 -10.29 -12.43 2.85
N SER A 36 -9.82 -13.38 2.01
CA SER A 36 -8.68 -14.24 2.33
C SER A 36 -7.30 -13.68 1.94
N GLY A 37 -7.25 -12.59 1.15
CA GLY A 37 -6.02 -11.95 0.69
C GLY A 37 -5.06 -11.52 1.82
N PRO A 38 -5.51 -10.76 2.84
CA PRO A 38 -4.63 -10.25 3.91
C PRO A 38 -3.99 -11.35 4.77
N ARG A 39 -4.64 -12.52 4.89
CA ARG A 39 -4.13 -13.65 5.68
C ARG A 39 -2.91 -14.33 5.05
N ARG A 40 -2.81 -14.35 3.72
CA ARG A 40 -1.68 -15.00 3.03
C ARG A 40 -0.38 -14.24 3.25
N ASP A 41 -0.42 -12.91 3.16
CA ASP A 41 0.76 -12.06 3.35
C ASP A 41 1.26 -12.09 4.80
N ALA A 42 0.34 -12.07 5.77
CA ALA A 42 0.67 -12.22 7.19
C ALA A 42 1.32 -13.57 7.50
N MET A 43 0.84 -14.66 6.89
CA MET A 43 1.39 -16.01 7.06
C MET A 43 2.80 -16.12 6.46
N LEU A 44 3.03 -15.58 5.26
CA LEU A 44 4.36 -15.53 4.63
C LEU A 44 5.36 -14.68 5.43
N ALA A 45 4.90 -13.53 5.96
CA ALA A 45 5.70 -12.69 6.86
C ALA A 45 6.02 -13.39 8.19
N GLN A 46 5.15 -14.27 8.69
CA GLN A 46 5.39 -15.05 9.90
C GLN A 46 6.35 -16.22 9.67
N VAL A 47 6.20 -16.94 8.55
CA VAL A 47 7.09 -18.03 8.14
C VAL A 47 8.51 -17.52 7.92
N SER A 48 8.68 -16.43 7.17
CA SER A 48 10.00 -15.81 6.94
C SER A 48 10.71 -15.35 8.22
N ARG A 49 9.95 -14.90 9.23
CA ARG A 49 10.50 -14.58 10.58
C ARG A 49 10.98 -15.83 11.32
N GLN A 50 10.29 -16.96 11.14
CA GLN A 50 10.59 -18.21 11.84
C GLN A 50 11.80 -18.96 11.23
N PHE A 51 12.03 -18.82 9.93
CA PHE A 51 13.12 -19.48 9.20
C PHE A 51 14.47 -18.73 9.20
N GLY A 52 14.68 -17.79 10.13
CA GLY A 52 16.02 -17.22 10.34
C GLY A 52 16.57 -16.40 9.18
N GLY A 53 15.70 -15.85 8.32
CA GLY A 53 16.11 -14.81 7.40
C GLY A 53 16.71 -13.68 8.24
N ARG A 54 18.03 -13.47 8.14
CA ARG A 54 18.72 -12.29 8.70
C ARG A 54 17.75 -11.13 8.63
N ALA A 55 17.35 -10.56 9.78
CA ALA A 55 16.40 -9.46 9.81
C ALA A 55 16.80 -8.47 8.72
N MET A 56 16.12 -8.51 7.57
CA MET A 56 16.46 -7.68 6.42
C MET A 56 16.39 -6.28 6.99
N ALA A 57 17.53 -5.56 6.99
CA ALA A 57 17.75 -4.43 7.90
C ALA A 57 16.45 -3.64 8.05
N GLN A 58 15.85 -3.74 9.24
CA GLN A 58 14.44 -3.45 9.44
C GLN A 58 14.18 -2.07 8.86
N GLY A 59 13.37 -2.01 7.80
CA GLY A 59 13.07 -0.74 7.16
C GLY A 59 12.52 0.23 8.20
N GLU A 60 12.97 1.48 8.16
CA GLU A 60 12.51 2.49 9.10
C GLU A 60 11.15 3.00 8.67
N GLU A 61 10.18 2.91 9.57
CA GLU A 61 8.81 3.42 9.40
C GLU A 61 8.70 4.77 10.12
N LEU A 62 8.31 5.82 9.41
CA LEU A 62 8.20 7.17 9.93
C LEU A 62 6.80 7.71 9.69
N ARG A 63 6.22 8.43 10.66
CA ARG A 63 5.00 9.20 10.43
C ARG A 63 5.33 10.44 9.59
N ALA A 64 4.51 10.74 8.59
CA ALA A 64 4.68 11.94 7.77
C ALA A 64 4.57 13.22 8.61
N ALA A 65 3.70 13.23 9.62
CA ALA A 65 3.54 14.33 10.56
C ALA A 65 4.84 14.71 11.31
N ASP A 66 5.78 13.77 11.49
CA ASP A 66 7.07 14.05 12.15
C ASP A 66 8.08 14.71 11.19
N LEU A 67 7.83 14.63 9.88
CA LEU A 67 8.77 15.03 8.84
C LEU A 67 8.35 16.32 8.14
N PHE A 68 7.04 16.54 7.98
CA PHE A 68 6.49 17.58 7.12
C PHE A 68 5.67 18.60 7.90
N ALA A 69 5.57 19.81 7.35
CA ALA A 69 4.57 20.77 7.80
C ALA A 69 3.14 20.20 7.58
N PRO A 70 2.18 20.53 8.46
CA PRO A 70 0.81 20.05 8.35
C PRO A 70 0.19 20.37 6.98
N GLY A 71 -0.39 19.38 6.32
CA GLY A 71 -1.03 19.55 5.00
C GLY A 71 -0.09 19.84 3.83
N GLU A 72 1.23 19.89 4.05
CA GLU A 72 2.19 20.25 3.01
C GLU A 72 3.21 19.14 2.74
N ALA A 73 3.85 19.19 1.57
CA ALA A 73 5.01 18.36 1.22
C ALA A 73 6.34 19.04 1.53
N LEU A 74 6.34 20.03 2.43
CA LEU A 74 7.52 20.76 2.87
C LEU A 74 8.10 20.13 4.13
N LEU A 75 9.36 19.67 4.06
CA LEU A 75 10.05 19.08 5.20
C LEU A 75 10.35 20.15 6.27
N THR A 76 10.10 19.82 7.54
CA THR A 76 10.51 20.66 8.67
C THR A 76 12.03 20.59 8.88
N PRO A 77 12.66 21.51 9.62
CA PRO A 77 14.08 21.40 9.97
C PRO A 77 14.41 20.08 10.70
N ALA A 78 13.53 19.62 11.59
CA ALA A 78 13.66 18.34 12.27
C ALA A 78 13.54 17.16 11.29
N GLY A 79 12.61 17.22 10.34
CA GLY A 79 12.46 16.23 9.28
C GLY A 79 13.71 16.11 8.41
N HIS A 80 14.31 17.23 8.01
CA HIS A 80 15.59 17.24 7.29
C HIS A 80 16.71 16.57 8.09
N ALA A 81 16.86 16.92 9.36
CA ALA A 81 17.89 16.34 10.22
C ALA A 81 17.72 14.81 10.39
N LYS A 82 16.47 14.36 10.58
CA LYS A 82 16.12 12.94 10.71
C LYS A 82 16.44 12.17 9.42
N LEU A 83 16.03 12.67 8.26
CA LEU A 83 16.32 12.05 6.97
C LEU A 83 17.81 12.06 6.63
N ALA A 84 18.55 13.10 7.00
CA ALA A 84 20.00 13.14 6.84
C ALA A 84 20.70 12.06 7.69
N ALA A 85 20.24 11.83 8.92
CA ALA A 85 20.76 10.76 9.77
C ALA A 85 20.49 9.36 9.19
N ILE A 86 19.29 9.15 8.65
CA ILE A 86 18.91 7.92 7.93
C ILE A 86 19.81 7.75 6.71
N ALA A 87 19.96 8.78 5.87
CA ALA A 87 20.79 8.72 4.68
C ALA A 87 22.23 8.29 4.99
N ARG A 88 22.84 8.82 6.07
CA ARG A 88 24.18 8.43 6.51
C ARG A 88 24.29 6.93 6.84
N ARG A 89 23.29 6.33 7.49
CA ARG A 89 23.26 4.89 7.78
C ARG A 89 23.19 4.06 6.51
N PHE A 90 22.28 4.41 5.61
CA PHE A 90 22.03 3.65 4.37
C PHE A 90 23.14 3.80 3.31
N ARG A 91 23.95 4.86 3.39
CA ARG A 91 25.13 5.07 2.53
C ARG A 91 26.20 3.99 2.72
N GLN A 92 26.34 3.42 3.92
CA GLN A 92 27.32 2.38 4.19
C GLN A 92 26.96 1.03 3.52
N GLY A 93 25.66 0.79 3.28
CA GLY A 93 25.20 -0.38 2.52
C GLY A 93 25.45 -0.23 1.03
N LYS A 94 25.54 -1.35 0.31
CA LYS A 94 25.62 -1.39 -1.18
C LYS A 94 24.28 -1.73 -1.86
N GLY A 95 23.27 -2.12 -1.09
CA GLY A 95 21.96 -2.54 -1.63
C GLY A 95 21.12 -1.37 -2.13
N GLY A 96 20.11 -1.66 -2.96
CA GLY A 96 19.06 -0.70 -3.27
C GLY A 96 18.31 -0.26 -2.01
N ILE A 97 17.51 0.78 -2.10
CA ILE A 97 16.71 1.36 -1.03
C ILE A 97 15.31 1.56 -1.60
N ASP A 98 14.35 0.86 -1.01
CA ASP A 98 12.95 0.92 -1.35
C ASP A 98 12.25 1.97 -0.47
N LEU A 99 11.50 2.85 -1.13
CA LEU A 99 10.63 3.85 -0.55
C LEU A 99 9.18 3.46 -0.79
N ARG A 100 8.39 3.41 0.28
CA ARG A 100 6.94 3.19 0.21
C ARG A 100 6.22 4.22 1.08
N SER A 101 5.04 4.63 0.64
CA SER A 101 4.09 5.37 1.47
C SER A 101 2.91 4.46 1.74
N SER A 102 2.45 4.39 2.98
CA SER A 102 1.17 3.78 3.35
C SER A 102 0.24 4.81 3.98
N GLY A 103 -1.04 4.74 3.65
CA GLY A 103 -2.05 5.68 4.14
C GLY A 103 -1.90 7.11 3.62
N VAL A 104 -2.85 7.94 4.04
CA VAL A 104 -2.96 9.35 3.64
C VAL A 104 -3.32 10.19 4.86
N ASP A 105 -2.81 11.42 4.91
CA ASP A 105 -3.30 12.41 5.87
C ASP A 105 -4.51 13.13 5.29
N ALA A 106 -5.37 13.67 6.16
CA ALA A 106 -6.45 14.55 5.74
C ALA A 106 -5.85 15.74 4.97
N ALA A 107 -6.27 15.88 3.71
CA ALA A 107 -5.78 16.94 2.86
C ALA A 107 -6.65 18.19 3.00
N HIS A 108 -6.02 19.36 3.02
CA HIS A 108 -6.72 20.64 3.02
C HIS A 108 -6.66 21.26 1.61
N GLN A 109 -7.83 21.41 1.00
CA GLN A 109 -8.27 22.26 -0.13
C GLN A 109 -7.44 22.36 -1.44
N ARG A 110 -6.11 22.15 -1.44
CA ARG A 110 -5.23 22.34 -2.63
C ARG A 110 -4.67 21.03 -3.22
N PHE A 111 -4.59 19.97 -2.43
CA PHE A 111 -4.19 18.64 -2.88
C PHE A 111 -5.25 17.63 -2.48
N ASP A 112 -5.49 16.63 -3.33
CA ASP A 112 -6.15 15.42 -2.87
C ASP A 112 -5.20 14.66 -1.93
N ALA A 113 -5.75 13.89 -0.99
CA ALA A 113 -4.96 13.18 0.02
C ALA A 113 -3.90 12.25 -0.58
N TRP A 114 -4.20 11.71 -1.76
CA TRP A 114 -3.27 10.92 -2.54
C TRP A 114 -2.11 11.74 -3.13
N ASP A 115 -2.40 12.91 -3.73
CA ASP A 115 -1.37 13.79 -4.29
C ASP A 115 -0.42 14.30 -3.23
N LEU A 116 -0.95 14.69 -2.06
CA LEU A 116 -0.16 15.11 -0.92
C LEU A 116 0.80 14.00 -0.48
N ALA A 117 0.29 12.76 -0.37
CA ALA A 117 1.10 11.62 0.01
C ALA A 117 2.21 11.34 -1.02
N ALA A 118 1.91 11.42 -2.31
CA ALA A 118 2.87 11.22 -3.39
C ALA A 118 3.96 12.32 -3.40
N ALA A 119 3.56 13.58 -3.22
CA ALA A 119 4.46 14.71 -3.14
C ALA A 119 5.45 14.58 -1.96
N ARG A 120 4.96 14.13 -0.80
CA ARG A 120 5.78 13.86 0.39
C ARG A 120 6.77 12.71 0.17
N LEU A 121 6.33 11.61 -0.44
CA LEU A 121 7.22 10.49 -0.76
C LEU A 121 8.34 10.94 -1.72
N GLY A 122 8.02 11.77 -2.72
CA GLY A 122 9.00 12.39 -3.61
C GLY A 122 9.94 13.36 -2.91
N ALA A 123 9.47 14.12 -1.92
CA ALA A 123 10.31 14.97 -1.07
C ALA A 123 11.31 14.17 -0.23
N VAL A 124 10.88 13.03 0.35
CA VAL A 124 11.79 12.10 1.06
C VAL A 124 12.86 11.57 0.11
N ALA A 125 12.50 11.13 -1.09
CA ALA A 125 13.47 10.64 -2.09
C ALA A 125 14.53 11.70 -2.42
N ARG A 126 14.10 12.94 -2.64
CA ARG A 126 15.01 14.08 -2.90
C ARG A 126 15.93 14.37 -1.71
N ALA A 127 15.41 14.33 -0.48
CA ALA A 127 16.19 14.55 0.73
C ALA A 127 17.25 13.45 0.95
N LEU A 128 16.90 12.18 0.72
CA LEU A 128 17.84 11.06 0.78
C LEU A 128 18.95 11.17 -0.26
N ARG A 129 18.62 11.61 -1.48
CA ARG A 129 19.59 11.90 -2.54
C ARG A 129 20.53 13.04 -2.14
N ALA A 130 19.99 14.14 -1.59
CA ALA A 130 20.80 15.24 -1.05
C ALA A 130 21.71 14.79 0.10
N GLY A 131 21.29 13.79 0.87
CA GLY A 131 22.12 13.12 1.88
C GLY A 131 23.26 12.26 1.33
N GLY A 132 23.37 12.09 0.01
CA GLY A 132 24.44 11.37 -0.68
C GLY A 132 24.11 9.92 -1.05
N ILE A 133 22.83 9.54 -1.09
CA ILE A 133 22.40 8.26 -1.67
C ILE A 133 22.30 8.41 -3.20
N ALA A 134 22.93 7.50 -3.93
CA ALA A 134 22.89 7.49 -5.39
C ALA A 134 21.47 7.20 -5.93
N GLN A 135 21.11 7.84 -7.04
CA GLN A 135 19.75 7.79 -7.59
C GLN A 135 19.35 6.39 -8.06
N ASP A 136 20.28 5.65 -8.67
CA ASP A 136 20.12 4.27 -9.12
C ASP A 136 19.80 3.28 -7.98
N ARG A 137 20.17 3.64 -6.75
CA ARG A 137 19.85 2.86 -5.56
C ARG A 137 18.47 3.15 -5.01
N LEU A 138 17.88 4.31 -5.27
CA LEU A 138 16.57 4.69 -4.73
C LEU A 138 15.44 4.20 -5.64
N ARG A 139 14.51 3.43 -5.08
CA ARG A 139 13.34 2.89 -5.79
C ARG A 139 12.07 3.22 -5.05
N ILE A 140 11.14 3.88 -5.74
CA ILE A 140 9.80 4.11 -5.21
C ILE A 140 8.95 2.89 -5.58
N ARG A 141 8.50 2.12 -4.60
CA ARG A 141 7.78 0.85 -4.83
C ARG A 141 6.27 1.02 -4.88
N GLY A 142 5.73 2.12 -4.35
CA GLY A 142 4.30 2.43 -4.46
C GLY A 142 3.76 3.31 -3.34
N LEU A 143 2.53 3.77 -3.55
CA LEU A 143 1.62 4.28 -2.53
C LEU A 143 0.59 3.19 -2.22
N ASP A 144 0.63 2.65 -1.02
CA ASP A 144 -0.34 1.68 -0.54
C ASP A 144 -1.43 2.37 0.29
N GLN A 145 -2.69 2.17 -0.06
CA GLN A 145 -3.82 2.63 0.73
C GLN A 145 -4.53 1.48 1.46
N ALA A 146 -4.28 0.22 1.08
CA ALA A 146 -5.05 -0.92 1.55
C ALA A 146 -4.80 -1.22 3.05
N ASP A 147 -3.59 -0.94 3.54
CA ASP A 147 -3.20 -1.11 4.94
C ASP A 147 -3.40 0.16 5.79
N ALA A 148 -4.00 1.20 5.23
CA ALA A 148 -4.29 2.42 5.97
C ALA A 148 -5.43 2.16 6.97
N VAL A 149 -5.08 1.76 8.20
CA VAL A 149 -6.03 1.81 9.31
C VAL A 149 -6.48 3.28 9.42
N SER A 150 -7.74 3.54 9.08
CA SER A 150 -8.33 4.88 9.09
C SER A 150 -7.98 5.61 10.39
N GLY A 151 -7.27 6.73 10.28
CA GLY A 151 -6.89 7.59 11.41
C GLY A 151 -5.41 7.54 11.82
N GLU A 152 -4.60 6.62 11.27
CA GLU A 152 -3.17 6.56 11.61
C GLU A 152 -2.28 7.54 10.83
N GLY A 153 -2.85 8.19 9.82
CA GLY A 153 -2.17 9.15 8.95
C GLY A 153 -1.20 8.49 7.97
N GLN A 154 -0.49 9.31 7.20
CA GLN A 154 0.50 8.84 6.24
C GLN A 154 1.76 8.34 6.96
N ARG A 155 2.22 7.14 6.59
CA ARG A 155 3.49 6.55 7.01
C ARG A 155 4.42 6.38 5.82
N ILE A 156 5.71 6.60 6.04
CA ILE A 156 6.77 6.48 5.04
C ILE A 156 7.75 5.43 5.52
N ARG A 157 7.92 4.40 4.70
CA ARG A 157 8.84 3.30 4.96
C ARG A 157 10.08 3.40 4.06
N ILE A 158 11.26 3.37 4.69
CA ILE A 158 12.56 3.40 4.05
C ILE A 158 13.27 2.09 4.38
N ALA A 159 13.34 1.17 3.42
CA ALA A 159 13.89 -0.16 3.62
C ALA A 159 15.03 -0.47 2.65
N PRO A 160 15.97 -1.37 2.98
CA PRO A 160 16.85 -1.94 1.98
C PRO A 160 16.01 -2.68 0.94
N GLY A 161 16.27 -2.41 -0.34
CA GLY A 161 15.65 -3.10 -1.46
C GLY A 161 16.08 -4.56 -1.50
N GLY A 162 15.10 -5.46 -1.66
CA GLY A 162 15.35 -6.85 -2.03
C GLY A 162 16.16 -6.91 -3.33
N ARG A 163 17.07 -7.88 -3.40
CA ARG A 163 17.87 -8.13 -4.60
C ARG A 163 16.99 -8.70 -5.71
#